data_AF-A0A7L5E2A5-F1
#
_entry.id   AF-A0A7L5E2A5-F1
#
_cell.length_a   1.000
_cell.length_b   1.000
_cell.length_c   1.000
_cell.angle_alpha   90.00
_cell.angle_beta   90.00
_cell.angle_gamma   90.00
#
_symmetry.space_group_name_H-M   'P 1'
#
loop_
_entity.id
_entity.type
_entity.pdbx_description
1 polymer ?
#
loop_
_entity_poly.entity_id
_entity_poly.type
_entity_poly.pdbx_seq_one_letter_code
_entity_poly.pdbx_strand_id
1 'polypeptide(L)'
;MLTPTQHTLDKLENLLKSAGYKVRYEKGNFKTGACLLQSSRMIVVNKFSNLESKVQAIAELIRQLEIDNEQLDDKQLAFLQQIRKTELQL
;
A
#
# COMPACT_ATOMS: atom_id res chain seq x y z
N MET A 1 2.62 -9.04 12.60
CA MET A 1 1.40 -9.15 11.77
C MET A 1 0.76 -7.76 11.69
N LEU A 2 0.51 -7.24 10.48
CA LEU A 2 -0.23 -5.97 10.31
C LEU A 2 -1.70 -6.24 10.62
N THR A 3 -2.29 -5.51 11.57
CA THR A 3 -3.71 -5.67 11.90
C THR A 3 -4.55 -5.06 10.76
N PRO A 4 -5.41 -5.82 10.07
CA PRO A 4 -6.24 -5.31 8.98
C PRO A 4 -7.39 -4.47 9.53
N THR A 5 -7.10 -3.21 9.83
CA THR A 5 -8.07 -2.22 10.33
C THR A 5 -8.22 -1.08 9.33
N GLN A 6 -9.34 -0.38 9.39
CA GLN A 6 -9.58 0.81 8.56
C GLN A 6 -8.47 1.85 8.78
N HIS A 7 -8.03 2.03 10.03
CA HIS A 7 -6.89 2.88 10.37
C HIS A 7 -5.58 2.46 9.71
N THR A 8 -5.31 1.16 9.59
CA THR A 8 -4.12 0.66 8.89
C THR A 8 -4.22 0.97 7.40
N LEU A 9 -5.40 0.78 6.79
CA LEU A 9 -5.64 1.11 5.39
C LEU A 9 -5.40 2.61 5.11
N ASP A 10 -6.01 3.49 5.91
CA ASP A 10 -5.81 4.94 5.81
C ASP A 10 -4.34 5.36 5.93
N LYS A 11 -3.57 4.71 6.81
CA LYS A 11 -2.12 4.97 6.92
C LYS A 11 -1.35 4.57 5.67
N LEU A 12 -1.68 3.41 5.09
CA LEU A 12 -1.05 2.93 3.86
C LEU A 12 -1.37 3.85 2.68
N GLU A 13 -2.62 4.29 2.56
CA GLU A 13 -3.04 5.24 1.52
C GLU A 13 -2.35 6.60 1.67
N ASN A 14 -2.23 7.11 2.90
CA ASN A 14 -1.50 8.36 3.16
C ASN A 14 -0.01 8.24 2.85
N LEU A 15 0.62 7.11 3.18
CA LEU A 15 2.03 6.86 2.84
C LEU A 15 2.23 6.86 1.32
N LEU A 16 1.38 6.16 0.58
CA LEU A 16 1.41 6.15 -0.88
C LEU A 16 1.20 7.55 -1.46
N LYS A 17 0.29 8.32 -0.88
CA LYS A 17 0.03 9.71 -1.29
C LYS A 17 1.24 10.61 -1.10
N SER A 18 1.93 10.52 0.04
CA SER A 18 3.19 11.25 0.28
C SER A 18 4.29 10.80 -0.67
N ALA A 19 4.36 9.50 -0.97
CA ALA A 19 5.27 8.94 -1.97
C ALA A 19 4.91 9.31 -3.43
N GLY A 20 3.86 10.13 -3.66
CA GLY A 20 3.46 10.59 -4.99
C GLY A 20 2.58 9.60 -5.78
N TYR A 21 2.08 8.54 -5.14
CA TYR A 21 1.16 7.57 -5.74
C TYR A 21 -0.29 7.94 -5.46
N LYS A 22 -1.17 7.69 -6.44
CA LYS A 22 -2.62 7.89 -6.28
C LYS A 22 -3.33 6.56 -6.16
N VAL A 23 -4.04 6.34 -5.06
CA VAL A 23 -4.88 5.15 -4.86
C VAL A 23 -6.28 5.40 -5.44
N ARG A 24 -6.78 4.48 -6.26
CA ARG A 24 -8.12 4.52 -6.85
C ARG A 24 -8.83 3.19 -6.66
N TYR A 25 -10.11 3.24 -6.32
CA TYR A 25 -10.95 2.07 -6.19
C TYR A 25 -11.78 1.86 -7.45
N GLU A 26 -11.58 0.74 -8.13
CA GLU A 26 -12.25 0.42 -9.39
C GLU A 26 -12.94 -0.94 -9.33
N LYS A 27 -13.95 -1.10 -10.20
CA LYS A 27 -14.58 -2.40 -10.46
C LYS A 27 -13.74 -3.16 -11.49
N GLY A 28 -12.77 -3.93 -11.03
CA GLY A 28 -11.91 -4.73 -11.91
C GLY A 28 -11.57 -6.09 -11.33
N ASN A 29 -11.45 -7.09 -12.19
CA ASN A 29 -11.00 -8.43 -11.80
C ASN A 29 -9.47 -8.48 -11.75
N PHE A 30 -8.88 -7.80 -10.75
CA PHE A 30 -7.43 -7.80 -10.54
C PHE A 30 -7.03 -9.12 -9.88
N LYS A 31 -6.22 -9.94 -10.54
CA LYS A 31 -5.77 -11.26 -10.04
C LYS A 31 -5.07 -11.17 -8.66
N THR A 32 -4.44 -10.04 -8.37
CA THR A 32 -3.66 -9.78 -7.14
C THR A 32 -4.35 -8.80 -6.18
N GLY A 33 -5.62 -8.45 -6.40
CA GLY A 33 -6.38 -7.53 -5.55
C GLY A 33 -6.03 -6.03 -5.70
N ALA A 34 -4.80 -5.71 -6.10
CA ALA A 34 -4.37 -4.37 -6.50
C ALA A 34 -3.38 -4.41 -7.69
N CYS A 35 -3.34 -3.33 -8.47
CA CYS A 35 -2.48 -3.16 -9.64
C CYS A 35 -1.82 -1.78 -9.61
N LEU A 36 -0.52 -1.72 -9.91
CA LEU A 36 0.22 -0.47 -10.07
C LEU A 36 0.37 -0.10 -11.56
N LEU A 37 -0.11 1.07 -11.92
CA LEU A 37 0.20 1.74 -13.19
C LEU A 37 1.47 2.57 -13.04
N GLN A 38 2.61 1.99 -13.42
CA GLN A 38 3.91 2.66 -13.41
C GLN A 38 3.90 3.96 -14.24
N SER A 39 3.20 3.97 -15.38
CA SER A 39 3.13 5.12 -16.30
C SER A 39 2.47 6.36 -15.69
N SER A 40 1.65 6.21 -14.64
CA SER A 40 0.93 7.34 -14.01
C SER A 40 1.06 7.35 -12.48
N ARG A 41 1.93 6.50 -11.91
CA ARG A 41 2.04 6.25 -10.46
C ARG A 41 0.66 6.08 -9.80
N MET A 42 -0.23 5.33 -10.45
CA MET A 42 -1.59 5.11 -9.96
C MET A 42 -1.75 3.68 -9.48
N ILE A 43 -2.25 3.50 -8.28
CA ILE A 43 -2.55 2.19 -7.69
C ILE A 43 -4.05 1.99 -7.76
N VAL A 44 -4.47 0.93 -8.41
CA VAL A 44 -5.88 0.58 -8.58
C VAL A 44 -6.18 -0.62 -7.71
N VAL A 45 -7.12 -0.46 -6.79
CA VAL A 45 -7.54 -1.48 -5.82
C VAL A 45 -8.96 -1.92 -6.17
N ASN A 46 -9.21 -3.24 -6.12
CA ASN A 46 -10.56 -3.74 -6.34
C ASN A 46 -11.50 -3.24 -5.24
N LYS A 47 -12.58 -2.55 -5.62
CA LYS A 47 -13.54 -2.04 -4.64
C LYS A 47 -14.30 -3.15 -3.90
N PHE A 48 -14.46 -4.31 -4.53
CA PHE A 48 -15.19 -5.47 -3.98
C PHE A 48 -14.37 -6.30 -2.99
N SER A 49 -13.06 -6.07 -2.91
CA SER A 49 -12.21 -6.74 -1.94
C SER A 49 -12.54 -6.31 -0.51
N ASN A 50 -12.44 -7.27 0.42
CA ASN A 50 -12.58 -7.00 1.85
C ASN A 50 -11.38 -6.17 2.37
N LEU A 51 -11.54 -5.60 3.57
CA LEU A 51 -10.53 -4.74 4.20
C LEU A 51 -9.16 -5.43 4.31
N GLU A 52 -9.16 -6.70 4.73
CA GLU A 52 -7.94 -7.50 4.88
C GLU A 52 -7.19 -7.66 3.55
N SER A 53 -7.89 -8.03 2.48
CA SER A 53 -7.31 -8.15 1.15
C SER A 53 -6.77 -6.81 0.64
N LYS A 54 -7.46 -5.69 0.91
CA LYS A 54 -7.00 -4.35 0.53
C LYS A 54 -5.72 -3.97 1.24
N VAL A 55 -5.68 -4.17 2.56
CA VAL A 55 -4.49 -3.90 3.39
C VAL A 55 -3.32 -4.76 2.94
N GLN A 56 -3.53 -6.06 2.73
CA GLN A 56 -2.52 -6.98 2.25
C GLN A 56 -1.98 -6.56 0.88
N ALA A 57 -2.86 -6.31 -0.09
CA ALA A 57 -2.47 -5.96 -1.45
C ALA A 57 -1.70 -4.63 -1.53
N ILE A 58 -2.11 -3.63 -0.76
CA ILE A 58 -1.40 -2.35 -0.69
C ILE A 58 -0.06 -2.51 0.03
N ALA A 59 0.00 -3.26 1.12
CA ALA A 59 1.24 -3.50 1.85
C ALA A 59 2.29 -4.22 0.97
N GLU A 60 1.86 -5.25 0.23
CA GLU A 60 2.70 -5.94 -0.77
C GLU A 60 3.22 -4.98 -1.84
N LEU A 61 2.35 -4.12 -2.40
CA LEU A 61 2.76 -3.09 -3.35
C LEU A 61 3.80 -2.16 -2.75
N ILE A 62 3.58 -1.64 -1.55
CA ILE A 62 4.52 -0.73 -0.87
C ILE A 62 5.90 -1.38 -0.67
N ARG A 63 5.98 -2.70 -0.47
CA ARG A 63 7.26 -3.41 -0.38
C ARG A 63 8.02 -3.43 -1.71
N GLN A 64 7.29 -3.68 -2.79
CA GLN A 64 7.85 -3.74 -4.15
C GLN A 64 8.14 -2.36 -4.75
N LEU A 65 7.47 -1.32 -4.27
CA LEU A 65 7.67 0.05 -4.69
C LEU A 65 9.00 0.61 -4.16
N GLU A 66 9.71 1.28 -5.05
CA GLU A 66 10.79 2.19 -4.65
C GLU A 66 10.15 3.51 -4.18
N ILE A 67 9.97 3.61 -2.87
CA ILE A 67 9.50 4.82 -2.21
C ILE A 67 10.72 5.57 -1.67
N ASP A 68 10.84 6.82 -2.11
CA ASP A 68 11.93 7.68 -1.69
C ASP A 68 11.69 8.20 -0.28
N ASN A 69 12.66 8.00 0.61
CA ASN A 69 12.52 8.39 2.02
C ASN A 69 12.46 9.92 2.19
N GLU A 70 13.00 10.67 1.22
CA GLU A 70 12.94 12.14 1.21
C GLU A 70 11.52 12.69 1.04
N GLN A 71 10.58 11.87 0.53
CA GLN A 71 9.17 12.25 0.34
C GLN A 71 8.29 11.89 1.55
N LEU A 72 8.87 11.30 2.60
CA LEU A 72 8.15 10.77 3.75
C LEU A 72 8.53 11.50 5.05
N ASP A 73 7.55 11.72 5.92
CA ASP A 73 7.80 12.18 7.29
C ASP A 73 8.34 11.05 8.18
N ASP A 74 8.97 11.38 9.31
CA ASP A 74 9.54 10.41 10.27
C ASP A 74 8.57 9.27 10.64
N LYS A 75 7.29 9.61 10.84
CA LYS A 75 6.23 8.64 11.17
C LYS A 75 5.97 7.67 10.02
N GLN A 76 5.98 8.16 8.79
CA GLN A 76 5.74 7.35 7.59
C GLN A 76 6.95 6.48 7.28
N LEU A 77 8.15 7.00 7.47
CA LEU A 77 9.42 6.28 7.38
C LEU A 77 9.46 5.10 8.35
N ALA A 78 9.12 5.32 9.63
CA ALA A 78 9.02 4.26 10.62
C ALA A 78 7.99 3.19 10.22
N PHE A 79 6.84 3.61 9.67
CA PHE A 79 5.80 2.70 9.21
C PHE A 79 6.22 1.90 7.96
N LEU A 80 6.87 2.54 6.99
CA LEU A 80 7.45 1.89 5.81
C LEU A 80 8.44 0.80 6.22
N GLN A 81 9.34 1.12 7.14
CA GLN A 81 10.29 0.16 7.69
C GLN A 81 9.60 -0.99 8.41
N GLN A 82 8.52 -0.73 9.14
CA GLN A 82 7.73 -1.78 9.79
C GLN A 82 7.10 -2.74 8.76
N ILE A 83 6.52 -2.20 7.68
CA ILE A 83 5.92 -3.00 6.60
C ILE A 83 6.96 -3.88 5.91
N ARG A 84 8.14 -3.33 5.61
CA ARG A 84 9.28 -4.04 5.00
C ARG A 84 9.88 -5.10 5.93
N LYS A 85 9.99 -4.82 7.23
CA LYS A 85 10.50 -5.79 8.23
C LYS A 85 9.56 -6.97 8.49
N THR A 86 8.28 -6.84 8.15
CA THR A 86 7.27 -7.89 8.41
C THR A 86 7.44 -9.13 7.49
N GLU A 87 8.42 -9.13 6.57
CA GLU A 87 8.76 -10.29 5.73
C GLU A 87 9.76 -11.29 6.37
N LEU A 88 10.42 -10.94 7.47
CA LEU A 88 11.50 -11.76 8.06
C LEU A 88 11.01 -12.87 9.02
N GLN A 89 9.95 -13.59 8.65
CA GLN A 89 9.61 -14.87 9.27
C GLN A 89 9.31 -15.91 8.19
N LEU A 90 10.37 -16.36 7.52
CA LEU A 90 10.45 -17.68 6.90
C LEU A 90 11.19 -18.62 7.85
#